data_AF-A0A1G7H330-F1
#
_entry.id   AF-A0A1G7H330-F1
#
_cell.length_a   1.000
_cell.length_b   1.000
_cell.length_c   1.000
_cell.angle_alpha   90.00
_cell.angle_beta   90.00
_cell.angle_gamma   90.00
#
_symmetry.space_group_name_H-M   'P 1'
#
loop_
_entity.id
_entity.type
_entity.pdbx_description
1 polymer ?
#
loop_
_entity_poly.entity_id
_entity_poly.type
_entity_poly.pdbx_seq_one_letter_code
_entity_poly.pdbx_strand_id
1 'polypeptide(L)'
;MMKKGNKYYLWPVYIWTISLLLLGFCILQVLYTKPLRYRTIDVILFTERMEKLYKKIYTKPYTRLRNYQEIHFTGEKKTDDIKLAFARIRINEIIKQRDTLQGIHFSFGDSSKFTNLIQTLDILYQERAERYIIDNGEIWFFEDIR
;
A
#
# COMPACT_ATOMS: atom_id res chain seq x y z
N MET A 1 50.58 -15.63 50.47
CA MET A 1 50.63 -14.52 49.49
C MET A 1 49.91 -14.93 48.21
N MET A 2 48.64 -14.56 48.04
CA MET A 2 47.91 -14.81 46.79
C MET A 2 48.14 -13.64 45.82
N LYS A 3 48.75 -13.93 44.66
CA LYS A 3 48.96 -12.96 43.57
C LYS A 3 47.61 -12.53 43.00
N LYS A 4 47.23 -11.26 43.20
CA LYS A 4 46.10 -10.61 42.53
C LYS A 4 46.39 -10.55 41.02
N GLY A 5 45.85 -11.49 40.26
CA GLY A 5 45.96 -11.50 38.81
C GLY A 5 45.33 -10.25 38.20
N ASN A 6 46.07 -9.56 37.34
CA ASN A 6 45.68 -8.31 36.71
C ASN A 6 44.45 -8.51 35.80
N LYS A 7 43.28 -8.07 36.27
CA LYS A 7 41.98 -8.18 35.55
C LYS A 7 41.84 -7.22 34.35
N TYR A 8 42.86 -6.40 34.07
CA TYR A 8 42.79 -5.33 33.07
C TYR A 8 43.00 -5.79 31.61
N TYR A 9 43.48 -7.02 31.38
CA TYR A 9 43.71 -7.54 30.03
C TYR A 9 42.48 -8.20 29.37
N LEU A 10 41.40 -8.41 30.11
CA LEU A 10 40.19 -9.08 29.61
C LEU A 10 39.21 -8.11 28.93
N TRP A 11 39.26 -6.82 29.26
CA TRP A 11 38.37 -5.79 28.73
C TRP A 11 38.40 -5.63 27.20
N PRO A 12 39.57 -5.61 26.54
CA PRO A 12 39.62 -5.54 25.08
C PRO A 12 38.95 -6.75 24.43
N VAL A 13 39.16 -7.95 24.99
CA VAL A 13 38.59 -9.19 24.46
C VAL A 13 37.07 -9.17 24.49
N TYR A 14 36.45 -8.65 25.56
CA TYR A 14 35.00 -8.50 25.64
C TYR A 14 34.43 -7.51 24.63
N ILE A 15 35.12 -6.39 24.37
CA ILE A 15 34.66 -5.41 23.38
C ILE A 15 34.68 -6.00 21.96
N TRP A 16 35.71 -6.78 21.64
CA TRP A 16 35.82 -7.46 20.36
C TRP A 16 34.74 -8.53 20.17
N THR A 17 34.44 -9.35 21.20
CA THR A 17 33.41 -10.38 21.10
C THR A 17 32.00 -9.81 20.98
N ILE A 18 31.70 -8.72 21.72
CA ILE A 18 30.41 -8.03 21.61
C ILE A 18 30.24 -7.41 20.22
N SER A 19 31.30 -6.80 19.67
CA SER A 19 31.26 -6.23 18.31
C SER A 19 31.01 -7.30 17.24
N LEU A 20 31.66 -8.47 17.37
CA LEU A 20 31.44 -9.62 16.48
C LEU A 20 30.01 -10.17 16.57
N LEU A 21 29.45 -10.25 17.78
CA LEU A 21 28.06 -10.66 17.99
C LEU A 21 27.07 -9.69 17.36
N LEU A 22 27.28 -8.38 17.53
CA LEU A 22 26.42 -7.36 16.92
C LEU A 22 26.50 -7.39 15.39
N LEU A 23 27.71 -7.54 14.84
CA LEU A 23 27.89 -7.68 13.39
C LEU A 23 27.18 -8.92 12.85
N GLY A 24 27.31 -10.05 13.54
CA GLY A 24 26.60 -11.29 13.21
C GLY A 24 25.09 -11.12 13.24
N PHE A 25 24.55 -10.42 14.25
CA PHE A 25 23.12 -10.12 14.35
C PHE A 25 22.64 -9.22 13.21
N CYS A 26 23.41 -8.19 12.84
CA CYS A 26 23.10 -7.33 11.70
C CYS A 26 23.07 -8.11 10.37
N ILE A 27 24.07 -8.97 10.12
CA ILE A 27 24.12 -9.83 8.94
C ILE A 27 22.91 -10.77 8.92
N LEU A 28 22.57 -11.35 10.07
CA LEU A 28 21.43 -12.26 10.20
C LEU A 28 20.11 -11.52 9.92
N GLN A 29 19.94 -10.28 10.40
CA GLN A 29 18.77 -9.48 10.04
C GLN A 29 18.70 -9.21 8.53
N VAL A 30 19.80 -8.82 7.89
CA VAL A 30 19.84 -8.59 6.43
C VAL A 30 19.50 -9.85 5.64
N LEU A 31 19.95 -11.02 6.08
CA LEU A 31 19.63 -12.30 5.46
C LEU A 31 18.17 -12.73 5.69
N TYR A 32 17.58 -12.37 6.83
CA TYR A 32 16.17 -12.67 7.16
C TYR A 32 15.19 -11.62 6.60
N THR A 33 15.64 -10.41 6.30
CA THR A 33 14.82 -9.45 5.55
C THR A 33 14.64 -10.01 4.15
N LYS A 34 13.47 -10.60 3.90
CA LYS A 34 13.05 -11.02 2.57
C LYS A 34 13.27 -9.84 1.60
N PRO A 35 13.81 -10.07 0.39
CA PRO A 35 13.97 -9.00 -0.57
C PRO A 35 12.62 -8.30 -0.74
N LEU A 36 12.63 -6.96 -0.62
CA LEU A 36 11.46 -6.14 -0.88
C LEU A 36 10.95 -6.53 -2.27
N ARG A 37 9.87 -7.32 -2.30
CA ARG A 37 9.19 -7.65 -3.55
C ARG A 37 8.53 -6.37 -4.01
N TYR A 38 9.22 -5.63 -4.89
CA TYR A 38 8.63 -4.53 -5.62
C TYR A 38 7.51 -5.10 -6.47
N ARG A 39 6.26 -4.92 -6.01
CA ARG A 39 5.10 -5.20 -6.84
C ARG A 39 4.77 -3.93 -7.59
N THR A 40 4.79 -4.01 -8.91
CA THR A 40 4.22 -2.97 -9.76
C THR A 40 2.71 -3.05 -9.68
N ILE A 41 2.07 -1.92 -9.43
CA ILE A 41 0.64 -1.76 -9.69
C ILE A 41 0.53 -1.15 -11.08
N ASP A 42 -0.30 -1.74 -11.93
CA ASP A 42 -0.68 -1.11 -13.19
C ASP A 42 -1.66 0.03 -12.89
N VAL A 43 -1.13 1.25 -12.83
CA VAL A 43 -1.95 2.46 -12.67
C VAL A 43 -2.36 2.95 -14.04
N ILE A 44 -3.65 2.90 -14.34
CA ILE A 44 -4.20 3.54 -15.53
C ILE A 44 -4.49 5.00 -15.18
N LEU A 45 -3.53 5.87 -15.52
CA LEU A 45 -3.66 7.32 -15.37
C LEU A 45 -4.34 7.90 -16.62
N PHE A 46 -5.58 8.37 -16.47
CA PHE A 46 -6.22 9.16 -17.51
C PHE A 46 -5.71 10.59 -17.42
N THR A 47 -5.08 11.06 -18.49
CA THR A 47 -4.67 12.47 -18.65
C THR A 47 -5.39 13.03 -19.87
N GLU A 48 -5.66 14.34 -19.91
CA GLU A 48 -6.29 14.99 -21.06
C GLU A 48 -5.60 14.65 -22.40
N ARG A 49 -4.27 14.45 -22.35
CA ARG A 49 -3.46 14.04 -23.50
C ARG A 49 -3.82 12.63 -23.97
N MET A 50 -3.99 11.68 -23.05
CA MET A 50 -4.39 10.30 -23.35
C MET A 50 -5.84 10.23 -23.83
N GLU A 51 -6.73 11.03 -23.27
CA GLU A 51 -8.12 11.11 -23.70
C GLU A 51 -8.23 11.55 -25.18
N LYS A 52 -7.45 12.55 -25.59
CA LYS A 52 -7.38 12.99 -26.99
C LYS A 52 -6.81 11.92 -27.92
N LEU A 53 -5.79 11.18 -27.50
CA LEU A 53 -5.13 10.14 -28.29
C LEU A 53 -5.97 8.86 -28.43
N TYR A 54 -6.72 8.49 -27.40
CA TYR A 54 -7.46 7.22 -27.33
C TYR A 54 -8.99 7.38 -27.28
N LYS A 55 -9.51 8.55 -27.67
CA LYS A 55 -10.95 8.91 -27.71
C LYS A 55 -11.83 7.84 -28.37
N LYS A 56 -11.29 7.11 -29.35
CA LYS A 56 -12.00 6.06 -30.11
C LYS A 56 -12.06 4.69 -29.41
N ILE A 57 -11.17 4.45 -28.44
CA ILE A 57 -11.14 3.20 -27.64
C ILE A 57 -11.96 3.36 -26.36
N TYR A 58 -11.96 4.55 -25.76
CA TYR A 58 -12.61 4.84 -24.47
C TYR A 58 -13.98 5.52 -24.61
N THR A 59 -14.67 5.37 -25.75
CA THR A 59 -15.97 6.01 -26.00
C THR A 59 -17.11 5.46 -25.12
N LYS A 60 -16.86 4.38 -24.35
CA LYS A 60 -17.84 3.83 -23.40
C LYS A 60 -17.43 4.17 -21.96
N PRO A 61 -18.31 4.79 -21.17
CA PRO A 61 -18.03 5.05 -19.76
C PRO A 61 -17.91 3.71 -19.01
N TYR A 62 -16.75 3.47 -18.41
CA TYR A 62 -16.45 2.29 -17.59
C TYR A 62 -17.41 2.17 -16.39
N THR A 63 -18.01 3.30 -15.99
CA THR A 63 -18.99 3.42 -14.91
C THR A 63 -20.33 2.73 -15.18
N ARG A 64 -20.70 2.42 -16.44
CA ARG A 64 -22.05 1.88 -16.75
C ARG A 64 -22.23 0.37 -16.57
N LEU A 65 -21.17 -0.40 -16.35
CA LEU A 65 -21.25 -1.87 -16.33
C LEU A 65 -21.34 -2.46 -14.92
N ARG A 66 -21.09 -1.66 -13.88
CA ARG A 66 -20.85 -2.16 -12.52
C ARG A 66 -21.53 -1.27 -11.48
N ASN A 67 -21.90 -1.88 -10.37
CA ASN A 67 -22.44 -1.16 -9.22
C ASN A 67 -21.27 -0.73 -8.33
N TYR A 68 -21.00 0.57 -8.33
CA TYR A 68 -19.94 1.15 -7.50
C TYR A 68 -20.51 1.59 -6.17
N GLN A 69 -19.85 1.16 -5.09
CA GLN A 69 -20.08 1.72 -3.78
C GLN A 69 -19.25 2.98 -3.62
N GLU A 70 -19.92 4.11 -3.38
CA GLU A 70 -19.26 5.40 -3.22
C GLU A 70 -18.71 5.59 -1.80
N ILE A 71 -17.46 6.03 -1.72
CA ILE A 71 -16.77 6.39 -0.50
C ILE A 71 -16.24 7.81 -0.68
N HIS A 72 -16.96 8.77 -0.11
CA HIS A 72 -16.60 10.18 -0.18
C HIS A 72 -15.81 10.62 1.06
N PHE A 73 -14.61 11.15 0.88
CA PHE A 73 -13.78 11.67 1.97
C PHE A 73 -14.02 13.16 2.21
N THR A 74 -14.20 13.53 3.48
CA THR A 74 -14.63 14.88 3.88
C THR A 74 -13.55 15.69 4.59
N GLY A 75 -12.45 15.05 5.00
CA GLY A 75 -11.39 15.66 5.81
C GLY A 75 -11.57 15.45 7.32
N GLU A 76 -12.75 15.00 7.75
CA GLU A 76 -13.01 14.64 9.14
C GLU A 76 -12.34 13.30 9.47
N LYS A 77 -11.22 13.37 10.20
CA LYS A 77 -10.35 12.22 10.49
C LYS A 77 -11.12 10.98 10.97
N LYS A 78 -11.99 11.12 11.97
CA LYS A 78 -12.67 9.97 12.58
C LYS A 78 -13.59 9.26 11.58
N THR A 79 -14.35 10.04 10.82
CA THR A 79 -15.29 9.53 9.81
C THR A 79 -14.54 8.94 8.62
N ASP A 80 -13.47 9.59 8.18
CA ASP A 80 -12.64 9.12 7.08
C ASP A 80 -11.86 7.84 7.44
N ASP A 81 -11.38 7.71 8.68
CA ASP A 81 -10.71 6.49 9.18
C ASP A 81 -11.67 5.29 9.17
N ILE A 82 -12.95 5.48 9.52
CA ILE A 82 -13.99 4.45 9.45
C ILE A 82 -14.24 4.06 7.98
N LYS A 83 -14.32 5.04 7.08
CA LYS A 83 -14.49 4.80 5.64
C LYS A 83 -13.31 4.02 5.04
N LEU A 84 -12.08 4.31 5.45
CA LEU A 84 -10.89 3.56 5.04
C LEU A 84 -10.92 2.10 5.54
N ALA A 85 -11.30 1.89 6.80
CA ALA A 85 -11.44 0.54 7.35
C ALA A 85 -12.53 -0.26 6.62
N PHE A 86 -13.67 0.37 6.35
CA PHE A 86 -14.75 -0.21 5.56
C PHE A 86 -14.29 -0.56 4.14
N ALA A 87 -13.63 0.38 3.46
CA ALA A 87 -13.09 0.19 2.11
C ALA A 87 -12.17 -1.03 2.04
N ARG A 88 -11.27 -1.18 3.02
CA ARG A 88 -10.35 -2.32 3.08
C ARG A 88 -11.10 -3.65 3.15
N ILE A 89 -12.09 -3.76 4.01
CA ILE A 89 -12.91 -4.97 4.14
C ILE A 89 -13.63 -5.25 2.82
N ARG A 90 -14.24 -4.23 2.23
CA ARG A 90 -15.02 -4.38 1.00
C ARG A 90 -14.16 -4.77 -0.21
N ILE A 91 -12.98 -4.18 -0.36
CA ILE A 91 -12.00 -4.56 -1.41
C ILE A 91 -11.60 -6.02 -1.24
N ASN A 92 -11.27 -6.42 -0.01
CA ASN A 92 -10.88 -7.79 0.29
C ASN A 92 -11.99 -8.81 -0.06
N GLU A 93 -13.24 -8.47 0.22
CA GLU A 93 -14.41 -9.28 -0.17
C GLU A 93 -14.56 -9.40 -1.68
N ILE A 94 -14.53 -8.27 -2.40
CA ILE A 94 -14.65 -8.24 -3.87
C ILE A 94 -13.58 -9.14 -4.51
N ILE A 95 -12.32 -9.02 -4.07
CA ILE A 95 -11.19 -9.81 -4.59
C ILE A 95 -11.36 -11.30 -4.24
N LYS A 96 -11.71 -11.62 -2.99
CA LYS A 96 -11.89 -13.03 -2.57
C LYS A 96 -13.04 -13.72 -3.30
N GLN A 97 -14.12 -12.99 -3.56
CA GLN A 97 -15.29 -13.52 -4.24
C GLN A 97 -15.16 -13.46 -5.76
N ARG A 98 -14.12 -12.80 -6.30
CA ARG A 98 -13.96 -12.47 -7.72
C ARG A 98 -15.22 -11.79 -8.29
N ASP A 99 -15.78 -10.86 -7.51
CA ASP A 99 -16.99 -10.15 -7.89
C ASP A 99 -16.66 -9.09 -8.96
N THR A 100 -17.09 -9.34 -10.19
CA THR A 100 -16.88 -8.42 -11.31
C THR A 100 -17.99 -7.39 -11.48
N LEU A 101 -19.10 -7.55 -10.76
CA LEU A 101 -20.26 -6.66 -10.84
C LEU A 101 -20.13 -5.49 -9.86
N GLN A 102 -19.36 -5.67 -8.79
CA GLN A 102 -19.18 -4.68 -7.75
C GLN A 102 -17.81 -4.01 -7.82
N GLY A 103 -17.81 -2.71 -7.55
CA GLY A 103 -16.60 -1.91 -7.46
C GLY A 103 -16.71 -0.89 -6.34
N ILE A 104 -15.62 -0.17 -6.11
CA ILE A 104 -15.60 0.95 -5.16
C ILE A 104 -15.15 2.20 -5.88
N HIS A 105 -15.88 3.28 -5.64
CA HIS A 105 -15.53 4.62 -6.12
C HIS A 105 -15.13 5.48 -4.94
N PHE A 106 -13.90 5.97 -4.96
CA PHE A 106 -13.37 6.89 -3.97
C PHE A 106 -13.39 8.30 -4.54
N SER A 107 -14.12 9.19 -3.87
CA SER A 107 -14.13 10.62 -4.17
C SER A 107 -13.55 11.40 -2.99
N PHE A 108 -12.84 12.48 -3.32
CA PHE A 108 -12.08 13.27 -2.36
C PHE A 108 -12.62 14.71 -2.40
N GLY A 109 -13.33 15.12 -1.35
CA GLY A 109 -13.84 16.49 -1.27
C GLY A 109 -12.72 17.52 -1.08
N ASP A 110 -13.04 18.80 -1.24
CA ASP A 110 -12.06 19.90 -1.17
C ASP A 110 -11.29 19.97 0.16
N SER A 111 -11.92 19.52 1.25
CA SER A 111 -11.33 19.46 2.60
C SER A 111 -10.63 18.14 2.90
N SER A 112 -10.64 17.19 1.97
CA SER A 112 -10.00 15.89 2.16
C SER A 112 -8.49 16.03 2.32
N LYS A 113 -7.91 15.16 3.14
CA LYS A 113 -6.47 15.17 3.37
C LYS A 113 -5.78 14.35 2.30
N PHE A 114 -4.64 14.84 1.81
CA PHE A 114 -3.76 14.06 0.92
C PHE A 114 -3.40 12.68 1.51
N THR A 115 -3.32 12.58 2.84
CA THR A 115 -3.13 11.30 3.54
C THR A 115 -4.20 10.27 3.20
N ASN A 116 -5.47 10.67 3.02
CA ASN A 116 -6.55 9.75 2.68
C ASN A 116 -6.33 9.13 1.28
N LEU A 117 -5.81 9.92 0.32
CA LEU A 117 -5.45 9.44 -1.01
C LEU A 117 -4.33 8.38 -0.91
N ILE A 118 -3.27 8.69 -0.17
CA ILE A 118 -2.15 7.76 0.02
C ILE A 118 -2.60 6.48 0.72
N GLN A 119 -3.44 6.58 1.75
CA GLN A 119 -3.99 5.41 2.45
C GLN A 119 -4.89 4.57 1.55
N THR A 120 -5.67 5.20 0.66
CA THR A 120 -6.47 4.47 -0.33
C THR A 120 -5.59 3.65 -1.27
N LEU A 121 -4.50 4.25 -1.77
CA LEU A 121 -3.52 3.55 -2.62
C LEU A 121 -2.81 2.41 -1.86
N ASP A 122 -2.44 2.64 -0.59
CA ASP A 122 -1.83 1.63 0.27
C ASP A 122 -2.79 0.45 0.51
N ILE A 123 -4.08 0.70 0.75
CA ILE A 123 -5.09 -0.35 0.86
C ILE A 123 -5.17 -1.16 -0.44
N LEU A 124 -5.25 -0.51 -1.60
CA LEU A 124 -5.30 -1.21 -2.89
C LEU A 124 -4.05 -2.08 -3.10
N TYR A 125 -2.88 -1.57 -2.73
CA TYR A 125 -1.62 -2.33 -2.79
C TYR A 125 -1.63 -3.55 -1.86
N GLN A 126 -2.00 -3.35 -0.59
CA GLN A 126 -2.00 -4.38 0.45
C GLN A 126 -3.01 -5.49 0.16
N GLU A 127 -4.22 -5.12 -0.26
CA GLU A 127 -5.30 -6.06 -0.59
C GLU A 127 -5.11 -6.73 -1.95
N ARG A 128 -4.04 -6.37 -2.66
CA ARG A 128 -3.63 -6.96 -3.93
C ARG A 128 -4.55 -6.68 -5.10
N ALA A 129 -5.22 -5.53 -5.12
CA ALA A 129 -5.95 -5.06 -6.28
C ALA A 129 -5.06 -5.07 -7.53
N GLU A 130 -5.52 -5.73 -8.58
CA GLU A 130 -4.77 -5.78 -9.85
C GLU A 130 -4.99 -4.54 -10.71
N ARG A 131 -6.19 -3.96 -10.63
CA ARG A 131 -6.62 -2.86 -11.49
C ARG A 131 -7.40 -1.82 -10.71
N TYR A 132 -7.08 -0.58 -10.97
CA TYR A 132 -7.92 0.57 -10.62
C TYR A 132 -7.64 1.70 -11.60
N ILE A 133 -8.60 2.61 -11.69
CA ILE A 133 -8.54 3.77 -12.56
C ILE A 133 -8.41 5.01 -11.67
N ILE A 134 -7.49 5.91 -12.03
CA ILE A 134 -7.46 7.25 -11.45
C ILE A 134 -7.92 8.23 -12.52
N ASP A 135 -8.99 8.96 -12.23
CA ASP A 135 -9.58 9.94 -13.13
C ASP A 135 -10.00 11.18 -12.33
N ASN A 136 -9.51 12.37 -12.74
CA ASN A 136 -9.80 13.67 -12.11
C ASN A 136 -9.67 13.71 -10.57
N GLY A 137 -8.72 12.98 -9.99
CA GLY A 137 -8.51 12.93 -8.55
C GLY A 137 -9.42 11.97 -7.80
N GLU A 138 -10.26 11.21 -8.51
CA GLU A 138 -11.05 10.11 -8.00
C GLU A 138 -10.39 8.76 -8.33
N ILE A 139 -10.72 7.73 -7.55
CA ILE A 139 -10.18 6.38 -7.75
C ILE A 139 -11.34 5.40 -7.91
N TRP A 140 -11.30 4.61 -8.97
CA TRP A 140 -12.27 3.55 -9.24
C TRP A 140 -11.58 2.19 -9.17
N PHE A 141 -11.94 1.40 -8.16
CA PHE A 141 -11.46 0.03 -8.00
C PHE A 141 -12.52 -0.97 -8.46
N PHE A 142 -12.08 -2.02 -9.15
CA PHE A 142 -12.92 -3.13 -9.56
C PHE A 142 -12.09 -4.37 -9.92
N GLU A 143 -12.69 -5.56 -9.76
CA GLU A 143 -12.07 -6.83 -10.14
C GLU A 143 -12.55 -7.27 -11.53
N ASP A 144 -11.68 -7.82 -12.38
CA ASP A 144 -12.04 -8.24 -13.73
C ASP A 144 -11.61 -9.69 -13.98
N ILE A 145 -12.44 -10.48 -14.65
CA ILE A 145 -12.09 -11.87 -14.99
C ILE A 145 -11.04 -11.83 -16.10
N ARG A 146 -9.84 -12.31 -15.82
CA ARG A 146 -8.84 -12.68 -16.84
C ARG A 146 -9.21 -14.00 -17.50
#